data_AF-A0A3C0MHI5-F1
#
_entry.id   AF-A0A3C0MHI5-F1
#
_cell.length_a   1.000
_cell.length_b   1.000
_cell.length_c   1.000
_cell.angle_alpha   90.00
_cell.angle_beta   90.00
_cell.angle_gamma   90.00
#
_symmetry.space_group_name_H-M   'P 1'
#
loop_
_entity.id
_entity.type
_entity.pdbx_description
1 polymer ?
#
loop_
_entity_poly.entity_id
_entity_poly.type
_entity_poly.pdbx_seq_one_letter_code
_entity_poly.pdbx_strand_id
1 'polypeptide(L)' 'TALDDIPALAVTDQEAAQLRRGQAILARGRVTPPMGQWLPGEPDEAGLTVYCRSRLGDPVALGTFALGEIRPQRVFTF' A
#
# COMPACT_ATOMS: atom_id res chain seq x y z
N THR A 1 10.15 -12.37 -12.13
CA THR A 1 9.68 -11.00 -11.86
C THR A 1 8.31 -11.14 -11.21
N ALA A 2 8.15 -10.73 -9.95
CA ALA A 2 6.90 -10.87 -9.18
C ALA A 2 6.48 -9.56 -8.49
N LEU A 3 7.21 -8.47 -8.79
CA LEU A 3 6.98 -7.14 -8.24
C LEU A 3 6.38 -6.18 -9.28
N ASP A 4 6.39 -6.54 -10.57
CA ASP A 4 5.84 -5.71 -11.67
C ASP A 4 4.33 -5.49 -11.53
N ASP A 5 3.61 -6.43 -10.92
CA ASP A 5 2.14 -6.35 -10.78
C ASP A 5 1.67 -5.60 -9.52
N ILE A 6 2.60 -5.16 -8.64
CA ILE A 6 2.24 -4.50 -7.38
C ILE A 6 2.34 -2.97 -7.53
N PRO A 7 1.25 -2.22 -7.32
CA PRO A 7 1.31 -0.76 -7.34
C PRO A 7 2.23 -0.23 -6.25
N ALA A 8 3.11 0.70 -6.61
CA ALA A 8 4.00 1.39 -5.70
C ALA A 8 3.40 2.72 -5.24
N LEU A 9 3.39 2.98 -3.92
CA LEU A 9 2.98 4.25 -3.33
C LEU A 9 4.15 4.94 -2.65
N ALA A 10 4.43 6.17 -3.08
CA ALA A 10 5.31 7.07 -2.34
C ALA A 10 4.60 7.60 -1.08
N VAL A 11 5.23 7.39 0.07
CA VAL A 11 4.77 7.87 1.38
C VAL A 11 5.68 8.98 1.91
N THR A 12 5.10 9.85 2.73
CA THR A 12 5.82 10.87 3.49
C THR A 12 6.58 10.25 4.66
N ASP A 13 7.53 10.98 5.25
CA ASP A 13 8.24 10.52 6.46
C ASP A 13 7.30 10.24 7.64
N GLN A 14 6.24 11.06 7.79
CA GLN A 14 5.23 10.86 8.83
C GLN A 14 4.42 9.59 8.60
N GLU A 15 4.02 9.31 7.36
CA GLU A 15 3.34 8.08 6.98
C GLU A 15 4.25 6.87 7.12
N ALA A 16 5.53 7.00 6.75
CA ALA A 16 6.52 5.94 6.92
C ALA A 16 6.73 5.58 8.40
N ALA A 17 6.78 6.58 9.28
CA ALA A 17 6.85 6.36 10.72
C ALA A 17 5.60 5.65 11.26
N GLN A 18 4.41 5.99 10.78
CA GLN A 18 3.16 5.31 11.13
C GLN A 18 3.16 3.85 10.67
N LEU A 19 3.49 3.59 9.40
CA LEU A 19 3.57 2.24 8.84
C LEU A 19 4.57 1.37 9.61
N ARG A 20 5.74 1.93 9.96
CA ARG A 20 6.76 1.24 10.76
C ARG A 20 6.29 0.88 12.18
N ARG A 21 5.32 1.61 12.71
CA ARG A 21 4.67 1.32 14.01
C ARG A 21 3.46 0.39 13.88
N GLY A 22 3.20 -0.14 12.69
CA GLY A 22 2.02 -0.97 12.42
C GLY A 22 0.73 -0.17 12.26
N GLN A 23 0.80 1.16 12.14
CA GLN A 23 -0.38 2.02 12.02
C GLN A 23 -0.80 2.15 10.55
N ALA A 24 -2.11 2.20 10.33
CA ALA A 24 -2.68 2.43 9.01
C ALA A 24 -2.50 3.89 8.57
N ILE A 25 -2.41 4.13 7.27
CA ILE A 25 -2.38 5.48 6.68
C ILE A 25 -3.53 5.67 5.70
N LEU A 26 -4.00 6.91 5.54
CA LEU A 26 -5.00 7.26 4.54
C LEU A 26 -4.37 7.37 3.14
N ALA A 27 -4.94 6.64 2.18
CA ALA A 27 -4.46 6.61 0.80
C ALA A 27 -5.59 6.71 -0.25
N ARG A 28 -6.77 7.21 0.15
CA ARG A 28 -7.91 7.42 -0.75
C ARG A 28 -7.50 8.26 -1.96
N GLY A 29 -7.74 7.75 -3.17
CA GLY A 29 -7.41 8.42 -4.44
C GLY A 29 -5.93 8.43 -4.82
N ARG A 30 -5.05 7.81 -4.00
CA ARG A 30 -3.60 7.70 -4.28
C ARG A 30 -3.19 6.33 -4.81
N VAL A 31 -4.05 5.34 -4.64
CA VAL A 31 -3.86 3.99 -5.15
C VAL A 31 -4.95 3.73 -6.16
N THR A 32 -4.54 3.47 -7.40
CA THR A 32 -5.44 3.04 -8.46
C THR A 32 -5.17 1.56 -8.68
N PRO A 33 -6.18 0.68 -8.57
CA PRO A 33 -5.99 -0.73 -8.89
C PRO A 33 -5.58 -0.86 -10.36
N PRO A 34 -4.69 -1.82 -10.70
CA PRO A 34 -4.42 -2.15 -12.08
C PRO A 34 -5.71 -2.59 -12.77
N MET A 35 -5.80 -2.27 -14.06
CA MET A 35 -7.02 -2.45 -14.86
C MET A 35 -7.51 -3.90 -14.77
N GLY A 36 -8.74 -4.10 -14.30
CA GLY A 36 -9.37 -5.42 -14.18
C GLY A 36 -9.36 -6.06 -12.78
N GLN A 37 -8.69 -5.49 -11.77
CA GLN A 37 -8.69 -6.04 -10.40
C GLN A 37 -9.84 -5.57 -9.50
N TRP A 38 -10.64 -4.60 -9.93
CA TRP A 38 -11.87 -4.22 -9.21
C TRP A 38 -13.08 -4.52 -10.09
N LEU A 39 -13.68 -5.71 -9.96
CA LEU A 39 -15.03 -5.91 -10.46
C LEU A 39 -16.01 -5.18 -9.52
N PRO A 40 -16.90 -4.31 -10.03
CA PRO A 40 -17.95 -3.72 -9.22
C PRO A 40 -18.91 -4.81 -8.75
N GLY A 41 -18.97 -5.06 -7.44
CA GLY A 41 -19.91 -6.00 -6.81
C GLY A 41 -19.29 -7.15 -6.04
N GLU A 42 -17.97 -7.36 -6.14
CA GLU A 42 -17.28 -8.32 -5.28
C GLU A 42 -16.70 -7.60 -4.05
N PRO A 43 -17.07 -8.00 -2.83
CA PRO A 43 -16.37 -7.54 -1.64
C PRO A 43 -15.00 -8.20 -1.68
N ASP A 44 -14.02 -7.50 -2.26
CA ASP A 44 -12.63 -7.90 -2.13
C ASP A 44 -12.24 -7.71 -0.66
N GLU A 45 -12.57 -8.71 0.18
CA GLU A 45 -12.15 -8.77 1.59
C GLU A 45 -10.61 -8.82 1.71
N ALA A 46 -9.92 -9.17 0.62
CA ALA A 46 -8.46 -9.29 0.56
C ALA A 46 -7.74 -7.93 0.45
N GLY A 47 -8.36 -6.93 -0.17
CA GLY A 47 -7.77 -5.62 -0.45
C GLY A 47 -6.59 -5.67 -1.44
N LEU A 48 -6.24 -4.52 -2.01
CA LEU A 48 -5.16 -4.42 -2.99
C LEU A 48 -3.79 -4.38 -2.29
N THR A 49 -2.87 -5.27 -2.64
CA THR A 49 -1.50 -5.19 -2.12
C THR A 49 -0.78 -3.97 -2.72
N VAL A 50 -0.14 -3.16 -1.87
CA VAL A 50 0.57 -1.93 -2.23
C VAL A 50 1.98 -1.95 -1.64
N TYR A 51 2.96 -1.63 -2.47
CA TYR A 51 4.34 -1.46 -2.05
C TYR A 51 4.59 0.01 -1.67
N CYS A 52 4.77 0.26 -0.37
CA CYS A 52 5.05 1.60 0.16
C CYS A 52 6.55 1.87 0.16
N ARG A 53 6.94 3.01 -0.40
CA ARG A 53 8.33 3.48 -0.49
C ARG A 53 8.46 4.92 -0.02
N SER A 54 9.63 5.28 0.50
CA SER A 54 9.96 6.67 0.80
C SER A 54 9.96 7.51 -0.48
N ARG A 55 9.94 8.84 -0.35
CA ARG A 55 10.16 9.74 -1.50
C ARG A 55 11.50 9.51 -2.21
N LEU A 56 12.51 9.05 -1.48
CA LEU A 56 13.83 8.74 -2.03
C LEU A 56 13.87 7.37 -2.71
N GLY A 57 12.89 6.51 -2.43
CA GLY A 57 12.70 5.21 -3.07
C GLY A 57 12.97 4.02 -2.18
N ASP A 58 13.40 4.23 -0.95
CA ASP A 58 13.67 3.17 0.02
C ASP A 58 12.37 2.40 0.33
N PRO A 59 12.41 1.06 0.46
CA PRO A 59 11.23 0.31 0.83
C PRO A 59 10.81 0.69 2.25
N VAL A 60 9.52 0.86 2.50
CA VAL A 60 9.00 1.15 3.84
C VAL A 60 8.18 -0.01 4.35
N ALA A 61 7.17 -0.43 3.56
CA ALA A 61 6.31 -1.55 3.91
C ALA A 61 5.61 -2.13 2.69
N LEU A 62 5.19 -3.40 2.77
CA LEU A 62 4.06 -3.93 2.00
C LEU A 62 2.81 -3.79 2.86
N GLY A 63 1.73 -3.29 2.25
CA GLY A 63 0.45 -3.13 2.94
C GLY A 63 -0.73 -3.43 2.05
N THR A 64 -1.87 -3.64 2.67
CA THR A 64 -3.15 -3.86 1.99
C THR A 64 -3.92 -2.55 1.96
N PHE A 65 -4.32 -2.11 0.77
CA PHE A 65 -5.24 -1.01 0.57
C PHE A 65 -6.68 -1.51 0.55
N ALA A 66 -7.46 -1.08 1.54
CA ALA A 66 -8.89 -1.35 1.64
C ALA A 66 -9.60 -0.16 2.26
N LEU A 67 -10.83 0.14 1.79
CA LEU A 67 -11.68 1.22 2.32
C LEU A 67 -11.03 2.62 2.36
N GLY A 68 -9.99 2.87 1.55
CA GLY A 68 -9.27 4.15 1.52
C GLY A 68 -8.07 4.24 2.47
N GLU A 69 -7.73 3.16 3.17
CA GLU A 69 -6.59 3.06 4.08
C GLU A 69 -5.60 2.02 3.59
N ILE A 70 -4.31 2.20 3.94
CA ILE A 70 -3.29 1.16 3.80
C ILE A 70 -2.92 0.64 5.17
N ARG A 71 -3.07 -0.67 5.37
CA ARG A 71 -2.68 -1.37 6.59
C ARG A 71 -1.35 -2.10 6.34
N PRO A 72 -0.29 -1.84 7.11
CA PRO A 72 1.00 -2.50 6.92
C PRO A 72 0.87 -4.00 7.26
N GLN A 73 1.26 -4.86 6.32
CA GLN A 73 1.37 -6.31 6.53
C GLN A 73 2.81 -6.73 6.82
N ARG A 74 3.76 -6.06 6.16
CA ARG A 74 5.19 -6.32 6.34
C ARG A 74 5.96 -5.02 6.30
N VAL A 75 6.61 -4.68 7.39
CA VAL A 75 7.51 -3.53 7.48
C VAL A 75 8.92 -3.97 7.12
N PHE A 76 9.63 -3.16 6.33
CA PHE A 76 11.03 -3.41 6.05
C PHE A 76 11.91 -2.66 7.04
N THR A 77 12.96 -3.33 7.52
CA THR A 77 13.99 -2.77 8.42
C THR A 77 15.33 -2.97 7.74
N PHE A 78 16.09 -1.89 7.58
CA PHE A 78 17.46 -1.91 7.09
C PHE A 78 18.30 -1.03 8.02
#